data_AF-A0A8J5NUC3-F1
#
_entry.id   AF-A0A8J5NUC3-F1
#
_cell.length_a   1.000
_cell.length_b   1.000
_cell.length_c   1.000
_cell.angle_alpha   90.00
_cell.angle_beta   90.00
_cell.angle_gamma   90.00
#
_symmetry.space_group_name_H-M   'P 1'
#
loop_
_entity.id
_entity.type
_entity.pdbx_description
1 polymer ?
#
loop_
_entity_poly.entity_id
_entity_poly.type
_entity_poly.pdbx_seq_one_letter_code
_entity_poly.pdbx_strand_id
1 'polypeptide(L)'
;MTTVLGTGQDPLHMMLSEFATTDLTSAMLTGKPPSFPPAIWEVVDRGPVWWGRDTQGYCSLSTVFQQISSMAFYLDATTRMIEEFSIERIRIFEAALRPTYASLAIEDLTSPRSSPVDTPSTECDTESAQAFSLVRIFQHAALIYLYRAVCGLPANHALVQQHTQSGLDCIFSIQKPSKILNCAVLPICIAGAHSQCPKQQRLVRGLAGFIYDEIRFASVHSVIAVLEDIWKRAPEEDMTWNQMFANLNPQAIIL
;
A
#
# COMPACT_ATOMS: atom_id res chain seq x y z
N MET A 1 7.95 -10.81 23.56
CA MET A 1 8.60 -9.83 22.65
C MET A 1 7.79 -8.53 22.58
N THR A 2 6.46 -8.59 22.55
CA THR A 2 5.55 -7.42 22.57
C THR A 2 5.62 -6.55 23.84
N THR A 3 5.91 -7.12 25.01
CA THR A 3 5.98 -6.40 26.30
C THR A 3 7.21 -5.49 26.47
N VAL A 4 8.32 -5.77 25.77
CA VAL A 4 9.54 -4.94 25.83
C VAL A 4 9.49 -3.81 24.80
N LEU A 5 8.76 -3.99 23.71
CA LEU A 5 8.64 -2.99 22.64
C LEU A 5 7.68 -1.86 23.00
N GLY A 6 6.72 -2.07 23.92
CA GLY A 6 5.81 -1.00 24.37
C GLY A 6 6.45 0.04 25.30
N THR A 7 7.70 -0.16 25.71
CA THR A 7 8.46 0.74 26.60
C THR A 7 9.70 1.35 25.93
N GLY A 8 9.83 1.20 24.61
CA GLY A 8 10.95 1.72 23.84
C GLY A 8 10.93 3.25 23.74
N GLN A 9 12.10 3.85 23.56
CA GLN A 9 12.21 5.28 23.21
C GLN A 9 11.69 5.52 21.77
N ASP A 10 11.21 6.72 21.47
CA ASP A 10 10.64 7.10 20.17
C ASP A 10 11.47 6.65 18.93
N PRO A 11 12.81 6.75 18.92
CA PRO A 11 13.60 6.29 17.77
C PRO A 11 13.50 4.77 17.52
N LEU A 12 13.35 3.97 18.58
CA LEU A 12 13.23 2.52 18.47
C LEU A 12 11.87 2.11 17.87
N HIS A 13 10.81 2.84 18.20
CA HIS A 13 9.49 2.62 17.60
C HIS A 13 9.47 2.97 16.11
N MET A 14 10.11 4.07 15.73
CA MET A 14 10.25 4.45 14.32
C MET A 14 11.04 3.41 13.53
N MET A 15 12.19 2.97 14.04
CA MET A 15 12.97 1.88 13.42
C MET A 15 12.17 0.58 13.31
N LEU A 16 11.41 0.21 14.34
CA LEU A 16 10.54 -0.97 14.30
C LEU A 16 9.49 -0.86 13.19
N SER A 17 8.89 0.33 13.01
CA SER A 17 7.92 0.56 11.95
C SER A 17 8.53 0.36 10.55
N GLU A 18 9.75 0.84 10.32
CA GLU A 18 10.46 0.66 9.04
C GLU A 18 10.84 -0.81 8.78
N PHE A 19 11.35 -1.52 9.81
CA PHE A 19 11.71 -2.93 9.68
C PHE A 19 10.49 -3.83 9.46
N ALA A 20 9.42 -3.60 10.22
CA ALA A 20 8.17 -4.34 10.07
C ALA A 20 7.54 -4.11 8.68
N THR A 21 7.57 -2.87 8.18
CA THR A 21 7.11 -2.56 6.82
C THR A 21 7.97 -3.26 5.79
N THR A 22 9.30 -3.15 5.87
CA THR A 22 10.22 -3.78 4.91
C THR A 22 10.06 -5.29 4.84
N ASP A 23 9.93 -5.95 5.99
CA ASP A 23 9.66 -7.39 6.08
C ASP A 23 8.33 -7.75 5.40
N LEU A 24 7.28 -6.98 5.69
CA LEU A 24 5.95 -7.20 5.11
C LEU A 24 5.91 -6.98 3.59
N THR A 25 6.50 -5.91 3.08
CA THR A 25 6.50 -5.62 1.63
C THR A 25 7.36 -6.63 0.86
N SER A 26 8.48 -7.06 1.43
CA SER A 26 9.30 -8.14 0.87
C SER A 26 8.51 -9.45 0.84
N ALA A 27 7.81 -9.78 1.93
CA ALA A 27 6.94 -10.95 2.03
C ALA A 27 5.84 -10.94 0.96
N MET A 28 5.16 -9.80 0.76
CA MET A 28 4.15 -9.64 -0.29
C MET A 28 4.70 -9.97 -1.67
N LEU A 29 5.85 -9.43 -2.05
CA LEU A 29 6.37 -9.55 -3.41
C LEU A 29 7.05 -10.90 -3.67
N THR A 30 7.64 -11.51 -2.64
CA THR A 30 8.34 -12.80 -2.76
C THR A 30 7.46 -14.02 -2.49
N GLY A 31 6.25 -13.83 -1.97
CA GLY A 31 5.33 -14.90 -1.61
C GLY A 31 5.75 -15.70 -0.36
N LYS A 32 6.77 -15.23 0.38
CA LYS A 32 7.17 -15.82 1.67
C LYS A 32 6.35 -15.20 2.80
N PRO A 33 6.06 -15.95 3.88
CA PRO A 33 5.41 -15.35 5.05
C PRO A 33 6.35 -14.29 5.69
N PRO A 34 5.79 -13.18 6.20
CA PRO A 34 6.58 -12.19 6.92
C PRO A 34 7.13 -12.76 8.23
N SER A 35 8.26 -12.22 8.69
CA SER A 35 8.87 -12.58 9.97
C SER A 35 8.07 -12.04 11.15
N PHE A 36 7.43 -10.87 11.00
CA PHE A 36 6.62 -10.28 12.05
C PHE A 36 5.15 -10.72 11.98
N PRO A 37 4.53 -11.12 13.11
CA PRO A 37 3.13 -11.51 13.14
C PRO A 37 2.19 -10.30 13.01
N PRO A 38 0.91 -10.48 12.61
CA PRO A 38 -0.02 -9.37 12.41
C PRO A 38 -0.21 -8.48 13.65
N ALA A 39 -0.12 -9.06 14.85
CA ALA A 39 -0.28 -8.33 16.11
C ALA A 39 0.80 -7.26 16.36
N ILE A 40 1.95 -7.29 15.65
CA ILE A 40 2.98 -6.25 15.81
C ILE A 40 2.46 -4.87 15.43
N TRP A 41 1.54 -4.82 14.47
CA TRP A 41 1.01 -3.58 13.92
C TRP A 41 0.19 -2.80 14.96
N GLU A 42 -0.41 -3.46 15.94
CA GLU A 42 -1.05 -2.79 17.09
C GLU A 42 -0.04 -2.11 18.02
N VAL A 43 1.18 -2.64 18.12
CA VAL A 43 2.26 -2.04 18.90
C VAL A 43 2.88 -0.87 18.14
N VAL A 44 3.12 -1.06 16.84
CA VAL A 44 3.64 -0.01 15.95
C VAL A 44 2.68 1.18 15.90
N ASP A 45 1.37 0.93 15.83
CA ASP A 45 0.37 2.00 15.76
C ASP A 45 0.28 2.84 17.04
N ARG A 46 0.85 2.41 18.16
CA ARG A 46 0.89 3.21 19.41
C ARG A 46 2.10 4.13 19.49
N GLY A 47 3.14 3.88 18.71
CA GLY A 47 4.39 4.64 18.72
C GLY A 47 4.48 5.68 17.60
N PRO A 48 5.60 6.40 17.49
CA PRO A 48 5.92 7.16 16.30
C PRO A 48 6.06 6.22 15.08
N VAL A 49 5.51 6.67 13.96
CA VAL A 49 5.44 5.93 12.70
C VAL A 49 5.96 6.83 11.57
N TRP A 50 6.49 6.22 10.51
CA TRP A 50 6.99 6.96 9.35
C TRP A 50 5.85 7.52 8.47
N TRP A 51 4.62 7.00 8.60
CA TRP A 51 3.43 7.52 7.92
C TRP A 51 2.70 8.57 8.77
N GLY A 52 2.08 9.56 8.14
CA GLY A 52 1.20 10.49 8.83
C GLY A 52 -0.02 9.78 9.42
N ARG A 53 -0.63 10.35 10.46
CA ARG A 53 -1.88 9.81 11.05
C ARG A 53 -3.07 10.60 10.54
N ASP A 54 -4.13 9.87 10.19
CA ASP A 54 -5.44 10.48 9.99
C ASP A 54 -5.98 10.96 11.33
N THR A 55 -6.12 12.27 11.48
CA THR A 55 -6.67 12.91 12.69
C THR A 55 -8.17 12.62 12.87
N GLN A 56 -8.85 12.20 11.81
CA GLN A 56 -10.28 11.88 11.81
C GLN A 56 -10.55 10.41 12.21
N GLY A 57 -9.49 9.59 12.33
CA GLY A 57 -9.55 8.25 12.89
C GLY A 57 -10.29 7.22 12.03
N TYR A 58 -10.46 7.47 10.73
CA TYR A 58 -11.26 6.61 9.86
C TYR A 58 -10.59 5.26 9.57
N CYS A 59 -9.27 5.23 9.39
CA CYS A 59 -8.48 4.02 9.22
C CYS A 59 -6.98 4.31 9.36
N SER A 60 -6.24 3.52 10.16
CA SER A 60 -4.78 3.62 10.24
C SER A 60 -4.12 2.75 9.16
N LEU A 61 -3.01 3.23 8.59
CA LEU A 61 -2.18 2.42 7.69
C LEU A 61 -1.69 1.15 8.40
N SER A 62 -1.52 1.20 9.72
CA SER A 62 -1.17 0.02 10.52
C SER A 62 -2.24 -1.07 10.46
N THR A 63 -3.52 -0.70 10.46
CA THR A 63 -4.63 -1.65 10.30
C THR A 63 -4.59 -2.32 8.93
N VAL A 64 -4.25 -1.56 7.88
CA VAL A 64 -4.07 -2.11 6.54
C VAL A 64 -2.90 -3.09 6.51
N PHE A 65 -1.76 -2.74 7.10
CA PHE A 65 -0.60 -3.64 7.21
C PHE A 65 -0.89 -4.90 8.04
N GLN A 66 -1.68 -4.78 9.10
CA GLN A 66 -2.17 -5.93 9.87
C GLN A 66 -2.97 -6.89 9.00
N GLN A 67 -3.87 -6.37 8.16
CA GLN A 67 -4.64 -7.20 7.23
C GLN A 67 -3.74 -7.85 6.17
N ILE A 68 -2.80 -7.11 5.59
CA ILE A 68 -1.82 -7.67 4.64
C ILE A 68 -1.01 -8.79 5.26
N SER A 69 -0.49 -8.58 6.48
CA SER A 69 0.27 -9.60 7.21
C SER A 69 -0.58 -10.85 7.43
N SER A 70 -1.84 -10.67 7.85
CA SER A 70 -2.79 -11.77 8.05
C SER A 70 -3.07 -12.54 6.75
N MET A 71 -3.23 -11.84 5.63
CA MET A 71 -3.38 -12.46 4.31
C MET A 71 -2.13 -13.26 3.91
N ALA A 72 -0.93 -12.75 4.16
CA ALA A 72 0.31 -13.44 3.83
C ALA A 72 0.49 -14.73 4.64
N PHE A 73 0.17 -14.72 5.95
CA PHE A 73 0.16 -15.95 6.75
C PHE A 73 -0.91 -16.93 6.30
N TYR A 74 -2.10 -16.45 5.95
CA TYR A 74 -3.17 -17.30 5.41
C TYR A 74 -2.79 -17.94 4.07
N LEU A 75 -2.12 -17.19 3.17
CA LEU A 75 -1.58 -17.72 1.92
C LEU A 75 -0.53 -18.82 2.17
N ASP A 76 0.41 -18.62 3.11
CA ASP A 76 1.39 -19.66 3.47
C ASP A 76 0.71 -20.90 4.07
N ALA A 77 -0.25 -20.71 4.99
CA ALA A 77 -1.01 -21.81 5.61
C ALA A 77 -1.81 -22.62 4.59
N THR A 78 -2.49 -21.96 3.65
CA THR A 78 -3.24 -22.63 2.57
C THR A 78 -2.30 -23.32 1.58
N THR A 79 -1.18 -22.70 1.22
CA THR A 79 -0.15 -23.32 0.34
C THR A 79 0.45 -24.57 0.97
N ARG A 80 0.63 -24.58 2.31
CA ARG A 80 1.14 -25.73 3.07
C ARG A 80 0.07 -26.75 3.44
N MET A 81 -1.18 -26.55 3.03
CA MET A 81 -2.32 -27.40 3.39
C MET A 81 -2.55 -27.51 4.91
N ILE A 82 -2.22 -26.46 5.66
CA ILE A 82 -2.48 -26.34 7.10
C ILE A 82 -3.90 -25.80 7.36
N GLU A 83 -4.36 -24.87 6.52
CA GLU A 83 -5.70 -24.28 6.55
C GLU A 83 -6.35 -24.46 5.17
N GLU A 84 -7.66 -24.75 5.11
CA GLU A 84 -8.39 -24.84 3.85
C GLU A 84 -8.74 -23.45 3.30
N PHE A 85 -8.73 -23.32 1.97
CA PHE A 85 -9.16 -22.08 1.32
C PHE A 85 -10.66 -21.83 1.57
N SER A 86 -10.97 -20.70 2.22
CA SER A 86 -12.31 -20.28 2.62
C SER A 86 -12.72 -18.96 1.98
N ILE A 87 -13.83 -18.97 1.24
CA ILE A 87 -14.46 -17.76 0.69
C ILE A 87 -14.89 -16.79 1.80
N GLU A 88 -15.27 -17.31 2.96
CA GLU A 88 -15.65 -16.46 4.10
C GLU A 88 -14.46 -15.66 4.62
N ARG A 89 -13.26 -16.27 4.65
CA ARG A 89 -12.03 -15.55 5.02
C ARG A 89 -11.70 -14.46 4.00
N ILE A 90 -11.88 -14.73 2.71
CA ILE A 90 -11.70 -13.71 1.66
C ILE A 90 -12.65 -12.52 1.89
N ARG A 91 -13.93 -12.76 2.19
CA ARG A 91 -14.91 -11.69 2.46
C ARG A 91 -14.56 -10.85 3.69
N ILE A 92 -14.02 -11.48 4.73
CA ILE A 92 -13.55 -10.75 5.92
C ILE A 92 -12.41 -9.80 5.55
N PHE A 93 -11.44 -10.26 4.76
CA PHE A 93 -10.35 -9.39 4.27
C PHE A 93 -10.87 -8.27 3.38
N GLU A 94 -11.78 -8.55 2.45
CA GLU A 94 -12.41 -7.53 1.59
C GLU A 94 -13.12 -6.45 2.40
N ALA A 95 -13.90 -6.86 3.41
CA ALA A 95 -14.61 -5.93 4.28
C ALA A 95 -13.68 -5.05 5.10
N ALA A 96 -12.60 -5.63 5.65
CA ALA A 96 -11.60 -4.90 6.43
C ALA A 96 -10.74 -3.94 5.59
N LEU A 97 -10.54 -4.24 4.31
CA LEU A 97 -9.72 -3.45 3.39
C LEU A 97 -10.54 -2.50 2.51
N ARG A 98 -11.87 -2.49 2.62
CA ARG A 98 -12.74 -1.67 1.78
C ARG A 98 -12.30 -0.20 1.86
N PRO A 99 -11.94 0.44 0.73
CA PRO A 99 -11.56 1.84 0.74
C PRO A 99 -12.71 2.73 1.19
N THR A 100 -12.48 3.51 2.24
CA THR A 100 -13.40 4.57 2.67
C THR A 100 -13.13 5.81 1.82
N TYR A 101 -14.18 6.38 1.26
CA TYR A 101 -14.12 7.68 0.60
C TYR A 101 -14.71 8.70 1.57
N ALA A 102 -14.05 9.84 1.75
CA ALA A 102 -14.65 10.94 2.47
C ALA A 102 -16.02 11.23 1.83
N SER A 103 -17.09 11.18 2.63
CA SER A 103 -18.38 11.68 2.17
C SER A 103 -18.14 13.12 1.73
N LEU A 104 -18.49 13.45 0.49
CA LEU A 104 -18.65 14.83 0.07
C LEU A 104 -19.78 15.40 0.93
N ALA A 105 -19.47 15.87 2.14
CA ALA A 105 -20.44 16.52 2.99
C ALA A 105 -20.89 17.77 2.23
N ILE A 106 -22.16 17.77 1.83
CA ILE A 106 -22.87 18.91 1.23
C ILE A 106 -22.93 20.11 2.21
N GLU A 107 -22.36 19.97 3.41
CA GLU A 107 -22.32 20.97 4.48
C GLU A 107 -21.48 22.21 4.17
N ASP A 108 -20.67 22.18 3.10
CA ASP A 108 -19.92 23.37 2.63
C ASP A 108 -20.79 24.40 1.86
N LEU A 109 -22.08 24.12 1.63
CA LEU A 109 -22.99 25.05 0.95
C LEU A 109 -23.86 25.91 1.89
N THR A 110 -23.80 25.72 3.22
CA THR A 110 -24.74 26.38 4.15
C THR A 110 -24.12 27.23 5.26
N SER A 111 -22.81 27.41 5.35
CA SER A 111 -22.22 28.24 6.40
C SER A 111 -21.98 29.70 5.94
N PRO A 112 -22.61 30.72 6.55
CA PRO A 112 -22.33 32.12 6.25
C PRO A 112 -20.94 32.49 6.77
N ARG A 113 -20.06 32.92 5.86
CA ARG A 113 -18.74 33.50 6.15
C ARG A 113 -18.79 34.43 7.36
N SER A 114 -18.08 34.09 8.42
CA SER A 114 -17.81 35.01 9.52
C SER A 114 -16.32 35.01 9.88
N SER A 115 -15.70 36.17 9.59
CA SER A 115 -14.44 36.76 10.11
C SER A 115 -13.08 36.09 9.83
N PRO A 116 -12.05 36.89 9.44
CA PRO A 116 -10.68 36.41 9.26
C PRO A 116 -9.96 36.41 10.62
N VAL A 117 -9.53 35.22 11.05
CA VAL A 117 -8.57 35.04 12.15
C VAL A 117 -7.37 34.31 11.55
N ASP A 118 -6.18 34.90 11.72
CA ASP A 118 -4.90 34.39 11.23
C ASP A 118 -4.48 33.06 11.92
N THR A 119 -4.09 32.06 11.10
CA THR A 119 -3.19 30.88 11.36
C THR A 119 -3.63 29.78 12.36
N PRO A 120 -3.20 28.48 12.30
CA PRO A 120 -2.36 27.70 11.37
C PRO A 120 -3.01 26.34 10.94
N SER A 121 -4.31 26.30 10.62
CA SER A 121 -5.07 25.04 10.42
C SER A 121 -4.76 24.29 9.12
N THR A 122 -4.27 24.98 8.08
CA THR A 122 -4.16 24.42 6.72
C THR A 122 -3.12 23.29 6.59
N GLU A 123 -2.02 23.34 7.33
CA GLU A 123 -0.93 22.35 7.21
C GLU A 123 -1.31 21.00 7.84
N CYS A 124 -1.92 21.01 9.03
CA CYS A 124 -2.40 19.82 9.73
C CYS A 124 -3.50 19.11 8.92
N ASP A 125 -4.44 19.89 8.36
CA ASP A 125 -5.51 19.35 7.52
C ASP A 125 -4.95 18.74 6.21
N THR A 126 -3.91 19.35 5.65
CA THR A 126 -3.22 18.83 4.46
C THR A 126 -2.47 17.53 4.77
N GLU A 127 -1.72 17.47 5.88
CA GLU A 127 -1.00 16.26 6.28
C GLU A 127 -1.96 15.09 6.57
N SER A 128 -3.07 15.36 7.25
CA SER A 128 -4.13 14.38 7.52
C SER A 128 -4.78 13.88 6.21
N ALA A 129 -5.11 14.78 5.28
CA ALA A 129 -5.67 14.41 3.97
C ALA A 129 -4.70 13.57 3.13
N GLN A 130 -3.40 13.87 3.21
CA GLN A 130 -2.37 13.10 2.53
C GLN A 130 -2.22 11.71 3.18
N ALA A 131 -2.18 11.62 4.52
CA ALA A 131 -2.15 10.36 5.25
C ALA A 131 -3.35 9.47 4.90
N PHE A 132 -4.55 10.04 4.86
CA PHE A 132 -5.77 9.36 4.42
C PHE A 132 -5.67 8.87 2.97
N SER A 133 -5.06 9.65 2.08
CA SER A 133 -4.81 9.25 0.70
C SER A 133 -3.84 8.06 0.62
N LEU A 134 -2.79 8.05 1.46
CA LEU A 134 -1.84 6.94 1.54
C LEU A 134 -2.52 5.65 1.99
N VAL A 135 -3.36 5.71 3.03
CA VAL A 135 -4.15 4.56 3.51
C VAL A 135 -4.98 3.98 2.37
N ARG A 136 -5.70 4.82 1.62
CA ARG A 136 -6.51 4.38 0.48
C ARG A 136 -5.69 3.69 -0.61
N ILE A 137 -4.53 4.25 -0.94
CA ILE A 137 -3.63 3.68 -1.94
C ILE A 137 -3.15 2.29 -1.50
N PHE A 138 -2.79 2.11 -0.23
CA PHE A 138 -2.41 0.80 0.31
C PHE A 138 -3.58 -0.18 0.40
N GLN A 139 -4.80 0.27 0.70
CA GLN A 139 -5.99 -0.57 0.65
C GLN A 139 -6.22 -1.14 -0.76
N HIS A 140 -6.07 -0.31 -1.81
CA HIS A 140 -6.14 -0.77 -3.20
C HIS A 140 -5.04 -1.79 -3.52
N ALA A 141 -3.80 -1.52 -3.12
CA ALA A 141 -2.69 -2.47 -3.32
C ALA A 141 -2.92 -3.80 -2.58
N ALA A 142 -3.44 -3.75 -1.35
CA ALA A 142 -3.77 -4.93 -0.55
C ALA A 142 -4.89 -5.76 -1.19
N LEU A 143 -5.91 -5.13 -1.77
CA LEU A 143 -6.98 -5.83 -2.48
C LEU A 143 -6.48 -6.46 -3.79
N ILE A 144 -5.58 -5.79 -4.53
CA ILE A 144 -4.91 -6.42 -5.68
C ILE A 144 -4.13 -7.66 -5.22
N TYR A 145 -3.38 -7.56 -4.12
CA TYR A 145 -2.66 -8.69 -3.54
C TYR A 145 -3.60 -9.84 -3.11
N LEU A 146 -4.72 -9.55 -2.44
CA LEU A 146 -5.75 -10.52 -2.10
C LEU A 146 -6.22 -11.28 -3.34
N TYR A 147 -6.64 -10.56 -4.38
CA TYR A 147 -7.19 -11.18 -5.57
C TYR A 147 -6.15 -11.95 -6.40
N ARG A 148 -4.92 -11.45 -6.48
CA ARG A 148 -3.89 -12.02 -7.35
C ARG A 148 -3.06 -13.11 -6.68
N ALA A 149 -2.60 -12.85 -5.47
CA ALA A 149 -1.73 -13.78 -4.75
C ALA A 149 -2.55 -14.81 -3.96
N VAL A 150 -3.60 -14.37 -3.24
CA VAL A 150 -4.37 -15.27 -2.37
C VAL A 150 -5.44 -16.04 -3.15
N CYS A 151 -6.22 -15.36 -4.00
CA CYS A 151 -7.30 -15.99 -4.77
C CYS A 151 -6.84 -16.56 -6.12
N GLY A 152 -5.63 -16.22 -6.59
CA GLY A 152 -5.09 -16.70 -7.86
C GLY A 152 -5.85 -16.21 -9.11
N LEU A 153 -6.63 -15.13 -9.01
CA LEU A 153 -7.39 -14.58 -10.14
C LEU A 153 -6.43 -14.00 -11.19
N PRO A 154 -6.72 -14.04 -12.50
CA PRO A 154 -5.84 -13.51 -13.54
C PRO A 154 -5.67 -11.99 -13.48
N ALA A 155 -4.59 -11.46 -14.08
CA ALA A 155 -4.29 -10.02 -14.03
C ALA A 155 -5.39 -9.16 -14.66
N ASN A 156 -6.09 -9.67 -15.67
CA ASN A 156 -7.19 -9.00 -16.37
C ASN A 156 -8.56 -9.15 -15.69
N HIS A 157 -8.62 -9.82 -14.54
CA HIS A 157 -9.88 -10.01 -13.83
C HIS A 157 -10.50 -8.67 -13.41
N ALA A 158 -11.83 -8.53 -13.50
CA ALA A 158 -12.52 -7.27 -13.27
C ALA A 158 -12.24 -6.66 -11.89
N LEU A 159 -12.24 -7.48 -10.82
CA LEU A 159 -11.89 -7.02 -9.47
C LEU A 159 -10.45 -6.48 -9.38
N VAL A 160 -9.50 -7.18 -10.02
CA VAL A 160 -8.09 -6.75 -10.06
C VAL A 160 -7.97 -5.42 -10.78
N GLN A 161 -8.60 -5.30 -11.95
CA GLN A 161 -8.55 -4.09 -12.77
C GLN A 161 -9.30 -2.91 -12.13
N GLN A 162 -10.39 -3.16 -11.41
CA GLN A 162 -11.08 -2.14 -10.62
C GLN A 162 -10.14 -1.51 -9.60
N HIS A 163 -9.48 -2.31 -8.75
CA HIS A 163 -8.57 -1.76 -7.75
C HIS A 163 -7.28 -1.21 -8.36
N THR A 164 -6.82 -1.75 -9.48
CA THR A 164 -5.69 -1.20 -10.24
C THR A 164 -6.00 0.21 -10.73
N GLN A 165 -7.15 0.40 -11.39
CA GLN A 165 -7.59 1.71 -11.89
C GLN A 165 -7.76 2.70 -10.74
N SER A 166 -8.55 2.35 -9.73
CA SER A 166 -8.81 3.26 -8.59
C SER A 166 -7.53 3.58 -7.81
N GLY A 167 -6.64 2.60 -7.61
CA GLY A 167 -5.36 2.82 -6.93
C GLY A 167 -4.46 3.78 -7.71
N LEU A 168 -4.34 3.59 -9.03
CA LEU A 168 -3.57 4.50 -9.90
C LEU A 168 -4.19 5.89 -9.95
N ASP A 169 -5.51 6.02 -10.02
CA ASP A 169 -6.18 7.33 -9.98
C ASP A 169 -5.91 8.07 -8.68
N CYS A 170 -5.94 7.36 -7.54
CA CYS A 170 -5.56 7.94 -6.24
C CYS A 170 -4.10 8.42 -6.27
N ILE A 171 -3.18 7.58 -6.74
CA ILE A 171 -1.75 7.93 -6.82
C ILE A 171 -1.53 9.15 -7.73
N PHE A 172 -2.16 9.19 -8.91
CA PHE A 172 -2.00 10.27 -9.87
C PHE A 172 -2.66 11.59 -9.44
N SER A 173 -3.64 11.54 -8.53
CA SER A 173 -4.26 12.74 -7.95
C SER A 173 -3.39 13.45 -6.90
N ILE A 174 -2.32 12.82 -6.41
CA ILE A 174 -1.44 13.46 -5.42
C ILE A 174 -0.66 14.59 -6.09
N GLN A 175 -0.81 15.81 -5.54
CA GLN A 175 -0.10 17.00 -6.00
C GLN A 175 1.41 16.88 -5.74
N LYS A 176 2.23 17.37 -6.67
CA LYS A 176 3.70 17.38 -6.58
C LYS A 176 4.21 18.78 -6.22
N PRO A 177 5.27 18.91 -5.40
CA PRO A 177 5.98 17.83 -4.69
C PRO A 177 5.19 17.32 -3.48
N SER A 178 5.27 16.01 -3.19
CA SER A 178 4.63 15.42 -2.00
C SER A 178 5.51 14.34 -1.41
N LYS A 179 5.78 14.43 -0.11
CA LYS A 179 6.54 13.42 0.64
C LYS A 179 5.83 12.06 0.64
N ILE A 180 4.51 12.05 0.51
CA ILE A 180 3.69 10.84 0.53
C ILE A 180 3.87 10.03 -0.76
N LEU A 181 4.22 10.66 -1.88
CA LEU A 181 4.54 9.93 -3.11
C LEU A 181 5.75 9.02 -2.93
N ASN A 182 6.73 9.42 -2.11
CA ASN A 182 7.90 8.60 -1.79
C ASN A 182 7.54 7.37 -0.96
N CYS A 183 6.38 7.39 -0.30
CA CYS A 183 5.82 6.29 0.48
C CYS A 183 4.91 5.36 -0.32
N ALA A 184 4.68 5.68 -1.60
CA ALA A 184 3.77 4.92 -2.46
C ALA A 184 4.52 3.96 -3.40
N VAL A 185 5.81 3.68 -3.15
CA VAL A 185 6.63 2.87 -4.08
C VAL A 185 6.08 1.45 -4.19
N LEU A 186 5.71 0.81 -3.07
CA LEU A 186 5.07 -0.51 -3.11
C LEU A 186 3.72 -0.47 -3.84
N PRO A 187 2.75 0.41 -3.50
CA PRO A 187 1.51 0.52 -4.27
C PRO A 187 1.72 0.79 -5.77
N ILE A 188 2.70 1.62 -6.14
CA ILE A 188 3.07 1.87 -7.53
C ILE A 188 3.61 0.59 -8.19
N CYS A 189 4.44 -0.18 -7.49
CA CYS A 189 4.93 -1.46 -7.99
C CYS A 189 3.77 -2.43 -8.24
N ILE A 190 2.87 -2.60 -7.27
CA ILE A 190 1.74 -3.53 -7.36
C ILE A 190 0.72 -3.08 -8.41
N ALA A 191 0.16 -1.87 -8.30
CA ALA A 191 -0.85 -1.39 -9.24
C ALA A 191 -0.25 -1.17 -10.64
N GLY A 192 0.99 -0.69 -10.72
CA GLY A 192 1.72 -0.53 -11.97
C GLY A 192 1.93 -1.85 -12.71
N ALA A 193 2.29 -2.92 -12.01
CA ALA A 193 2.47 -4.26 -12.58
C ALA A 193 1.17 -4.79 -13.23
N HIS A 194 0.02 -4.34 -12.74
CA HIS A 194 -1.29 -4.75 -13.22
C HIS A 194 -1.91 -3.77 -14.25
N SER A 195 -1.19 -2.72 -14.63
CA SER A 195 -1.66 -1.76 -15.65
C SER A 195 -1.60 -2.37 -17.06
N GLN A 196 -2.74 -2.39 -17.74
CA GLN A 196 -2.89 -3.09 -19.02
C GLN A 196 -2.73 -2.19 -20.23
N CYS A 197 -2.96 -0.87 -20.09
CA CYS A 197 -2.87 0.04 -21.23
C CYS A 197 -1.52 0.79 -21.27
N PRO A 198 -0.92 0.99 -22.46
CA PRO A 198 0.35 1.70 -22.61
C PRO A 198 0.34 3.15 -22.09
N LYS A 199 -0.85 3.77 -22.02
CA LYS A 199 -0.99 5.12 -21.44
C LYS A 199 -0.71 5.10 -19.93
N GLN A 200 -1.32 4.18 -19.19
CA GLN A 200 -1.08 4.02 -17.75
C GLN A 200 0.36 3.62 -17.46
N GLN A 201 0.90 2.66 -18.21
CA GLN A 201 2.29 2.20 -18.04
C GLN A 201 3.28 3.38 -18.17
N ARG A 202 3.08 4.27 -19.16
CA ARG A 202 3.89 5.50 -19.30
C ARG A 202 3.73 6.45 -18.12
N LEU A 203 2.52 6.63 -17.59
CA LEU A 203 2.28 7.47 -16.41
C LEU A 203 2.94 6.89 -15.15
N VAL A 204 2.82 5.58 -14.94
CA VAL A 204 3.47 4.85 -13.84
C VAL A 204 4.99 5.01 -13.93
N ARG A 205 5.58 4.76 -15.11
CA ARG A 205 7.02 4.92 -15.34
C ARG A 205 7.48 6.36 -15.07
N GLY A 206 6.74 7.34 -15.56
CA GLY A 206 7.06 8.76 -15.34
C GLY A 206 6.99 9.15 -13.86
N LEU A 207 6.01 8.61 -13.13
CA LEU A 207 5.88 8.85 -11.70
C LEU A 207 6.99 8.19 -10.89
N ALA A 208 7.30 6.91 -11.18
CA ALA A 208 8.40 6.21 -10.52
C ALA A 208 9.76 6.88 -10.81
N GLY A 209 9.96 7.37 -12.04
CA GLY A 209 11.13 8.19 -12.40
C GLY A 209 11.22 9.48 -11.58
N PHE A 210 10.11 10.19 -11.42
CA PHE A 210 10.04 11.38 -10.55
C PHE A 210 10.40 11.05 -9.10
N ILE A 211 9.87 9.96 -8.52
CA ILE A 211 10.22 9.54 -7.16
C ILE A 211 11.71 9.22 -7.06
N TYR A 212 12.26 8.48 -8.03
CA TYR A 212 13.69 8.19 -8.08
C TYR A 212 14.54 9.48 -8.13
N ASP A 213 14.10 10.49 -8.87
CA ASP A 213 14.81 11.76 -8.95
C ASP A 213 14.84 12.53 -7.61
N GLU A 214 13.79 12.40 -6.81
CA GLU A 214 13.65 13.04 -5.49
C GLU A 214 14.45 12.31 -4.40
N ILE A 215 14.31 10.97 -4.27
CA ILE A 215 14.91 10.22 -3.15
C ILE A 215 16.21 9.50 -3.50
N ARG A 216 16.53 9.34 -4.79
CA ARG A 216 17.74 8.67 -5.30
C ARG A 216 17.98 7.26 -4.73
N PHE A 217 16.91 6.58 -4.35
CA PHE A 217 16.98 5.26 -3.73
C PHE A 217 16.95 4.14 -4.80
N ALA A 218 17.91 3.23 -4.73
CA ALA A 218 18.14 2.20 -5.77
C ALA A 218 16.98 1.22 -5.95
N SER A 219 16.12 1.04 -4.93
CA SER A 219 14.96 0.15 -5.06
C SER A 219 13.92 0.69 -6.03
N VAL A 220 13.77 2.01 -6.19
CA VAL A 220 12.85 2.60 -7.17
C VAL A 220 13.28 2.27 -8.59
N HIS A 221 14.59 2.29 -8.85
CA HIS A 221 15.12 1.84 -10.14
C HIS A 221 14.83 0.34 -10.39
N SER A 222 14.97 -0.49 -9.35
CA SER A 222 14.63 -1.92 -9.44
C SER A 222 13.14 -2.14 -9.72
N VAL A 223 12.26 -1.33 -9.12
CA VAL A 223 10.82 -1.34 -9.39
C VAL A 223 10.54 -0.98 -10.86
N ILE A 224 11.14 0.08 -11.39
CA ILE A 224 10.96 0.48 -12.79
C ILE A 224 11.39 -0.66 -13.73
N ALA A 225 12.54 -1.28 -13.49
CA ALA A 225 13.05 -2.36 -14.31
C ALA A 225 12.11 -3.58 -14.34
N VAL A 226 11.57 -3.98 -13.17
CA VAL A 226 10.61 -5.08 -13.06
C VAL A 226 9.29 -4.75 -13.76
N LEU A 227 8.78 -3.54 -13.59
CA LEU A 227 7.56 -3.11 -14.27
C LEU A 227 7.69 -3.19 -15.80
N GLU A 228 8.82 -2.73 -16.35
CA GLU A 228 9.08 -2.80 -17.79
C GLU A 228 9.20 -4.24 -18.30
N ASP A 229 9.79 -5.14 -17.50
CA ASP A 229 9.85 -6.57 -17.83
C ASP A 229 8.45 -7.20 -17.86
N ILE A 230 7.64 -6.95 -16.83
CA ILE A 230 6.25 -7.42 -16.74
C ILE A 230 5.44 -6.93 -17.94
N TRP A 231 5.50 -5.64 -18.28
CA TRP A 231 4.71 -5.08 -19.38
C TRP A 231 5.09 -5.62 -20.75
N LYS A 232 6.36 -6.03 -20.94
CA LYS A 232 6.81 -6.69 -22.17
C LYS A 232 6.27 -8.10 -22.30
N ARG A 233 6.18 -8.85 -21.19
CA ARG A 233 5.74 -10.25 -21.17
C ARG A 233 4.22 -10.41 -21.11
N ALA A 234 3.51 -9.46 -20.47
CA ALA A 234 2.07 -9.53 -20.23
C ALA A 234 1.17 -9.80 -21.46
N PRO A 235 1.48 -9.34 -22.69
CA PRO A 235 0.68 -9.67 -23.87
C PRO A 235 0.73 -11.16 -24.26
N GLU A 236 1.78 -11.87 -23.86
CA GLU A 236 2.08 -13.25 -24.30
C GLU A 236 1.94 -14.28 -23.16
N GLU A 237 2.02 -13.84 -21.90
CA GLU A 237 2.05 -14.69 -20.72
C GLU A 237 0.98 -14.32 -19.68
N ASP A 238 0.19 -15.29 -19.22
CA ASP A 238 -0.62 -15.15 -18.00
C ASP A 238 0.23 -15.50 -16.77
N MET A 239 0.92 -14.50 -16.24
CA MET A 239 1.81 -14.67 -15.10
C MET A 239 1.03 -14.81 -13.79
N THR A 240 1.42 -15.76 -12.95
CA THR A 240 1.06 -15.78 -11.53
C THR A 240 1.74 -14.63 -10.77
N TRP A 241 1.27 -14.33 -9.55
CA TRP A 241 1.88 -13.29 -8.70
C TRP A 241 3.41 -13.48 -8.54
N ASN A 242 3.85 -14.69 -8.19
CA ASN A 242 5.26 -15.00 -7.99
C ASN A 242 6.09 -14.85 -9.29
N GLN A 243 5.52 -15.19 -10.45
CA GLN A 243 6.20 -15.02 -11.74
C GLN A 243 6.33 -13.56 -12.15
N MET A 244 5.36 -12.69 -11.78
CA MET A 244 5.45 -11.25 -12.06
C MET A 244 6.65 -10.63 -11.34
N PHE A 245 6.85 -10.98 -10.06
CA PHE A 245 7.86 -10.35 -9.21
C PHE A 245 9.16 -11.15 -9.05
N ALA A 246 9.31 -12.28 -9.77
CA ALA A 246 10.49 -13.15 -9.69
C ALA A 246 11.82 -12.44 -10.02
N ASN A 247 11.77 -11.45 -10.92
CA ASN A 247 12.95 -10.69 -11.37
C ASN A 247 13.25 -9.47 -10.49
N LEU A 248 12.48 -9.23 -9.42
CA LEU A 248 12.77 -8.16 -8.49
C LEU A 248 14.06 -8.45 -7.73
N ASN A 249 14.95 -7.47 -7.67
CA ASN A 249 16.20 -7.59 -6.92
C ASN A 249 15.86 -8.01 -5.47
N PRO A 250 16.37 -9.15 -4.98
CA PRO A 250 16.08 -9.64 -3.63
C PRO A 250 16.51 -8.67 -2.52
N GLN A 251 17.39 -7.73 -2.83
CA GLN A 251 17.88 -6.69 -1.92
C GLN A 251 17.10 -5.36 -2.06
N ALA A 252 16.12 -5.26 -2.96
CA ALA A 252 15.31 -4.07 -3.11
C ALA A 252 14.42 -3.88 -1.88
N ILE A 253 14.71 -2.86 -1.08
CA ILE A 253 13.84 -2.42 0.01
C ILE A 253 12.76 -1.52 -0.57
N ILE A 254 11.52 -1.98 -0.54
CA ILE A 254 10.38 -1.22 -1.05
C ILE A 254 9.50 -0.89 0.15
N LEU A 255 9.47 0.38 0.54
CA LEU A 255 8.55 0.89 1.55
C LEU A 255 7.26 1.40 0.88
#